data_AF-A0A7L3CNH6-F1
#
_entry.id   AF-A0A7L3CNH6-F1
#
_cell.length_a   1.000
_cell.length_b   1.000
_cell.length_c   1.000
_cell.angle_alpha   90.00
_cell.angle_beta   90.00
_cell.angle_gamma   90.00
#
_symmetry.space_group_name_H-M   'P 1'
#
loop_
_entity.id
_entity.type
_entity.pdbx_description
1 polymer ?
#
loop_
_entity_poly.entity_id
_entity_poly.type
_entity_poly.pdbx_seq_one_letter_code
_entity_poly.pdbx_strand_id
1 'polypeptide(L)'
;MELAVLLALLGAARALSTCRLLDLEAARRKRIEAVRGQILSKLRLPAPPAEPPPRPLPEEVRALYNSTRELLRQRARLRPPEDPEEYYAKELHRFPM
;
A
#
# COMPACT_ATOMS: atom_id res chain seq x y z
N MET A 1 -17.49 -47.73 -11.11
CA MET A 1 -17.70 -47.58 -9.65
C MET A 1 -16.63 -46.70 -9.01
N GLU A 2 -15.34 -46.91 -9.28
CA GLU A 2 -14.25 -46.16 -8.62
C GLU A 2 -14.24 -44.65 -8.92
N LEU A 3 -14.56 -44.25 -10.16
CA LEU A 3 -14.57 -42.83 -10.56
C LEU A 3 -15.65 -42.01 -9.84
N ALA A 4 -16.80 -42.63 -9.56
CA ALA A 4 -17.91 -42.00 -8.84
C ALA A 4 -17.58 -41.80 -7.36
N VAL A 5 -16.88 -42.76 -6.75
CA VAL A 5 -16.41 -42.67 -5.36
C VAL A 5 -15.37 -41.56 -5.22
N LEU A 6 -14.43 -41.45 -6.16
CA LEU A 6 -13.45 -40.36 -6.21
C LEU A 6 -14.11 -38.97 -6.31
N LEU A 7 -15.12 -38.82 -7.18
CA LEU A 7 -15.89 -37.57 -7.31
C LEU A 7 -16.63 -37.21 -6.02
N ALA A 8 -17.24 -38.19 -5.36
CA ALA A 8 -17.95 -37.98 -4.10
C ALA A 8 -16.99 -37.55 -2.97
N LEU A 9 -15.82 -38.19 -2.87
CA LEU A 9 -14.78 -37.83 -1.88
C LEU A 9 -14.20 -36.43 -2.14
N LEU A 10 -13.98 -36.05 -3.40
CA LEU A 10 -13.51 -34.71 -3.76
C LEU A 10 -14.54 -33.63 -3.40
N GLY A 11 -15.83 -33.90 -3.64
CA GLY A 11 -16.93 -33.03 -3.24
C GLY A 11 -17.02 -32.86 -1.72
N ALA A 12 -16.92 -33.96 -0.97
CA ALA A 12 -16.92 -33.94 0.50
C ALA A 12 -15.70 -33.20 1.08
N ALA A 13 -14.50 -33.43 0.55
CA ALA A 13 -13.28 -32.74 0.95
C ALA A 13 -13.35 -31.23 0.67
N ARG A 14 -13.95 -30.83 -0.45
CA ARG A 14 -14.19 -29.42 -0.77
C ARG A 14 -15.25 -28.78 0.12
N ALA A 15 -16.26 -29.53 0.57
CA ALA A 15 -17.29 -29.07 1.51
C ALA A 15 -16.78 -28.96 2.96
N LEU A 16 -15.79 -29.79 3.34
CA LEU A 16 -15.10 -29.72 4.64
C LEU A 16 -14.00 -28.65 4.68
N SER A 17 -13.60 -28.11 3.52
CA SER A 17 -12.67 -26.99 3.45
C SER A 17 -13.37 -25.68 3.84
N THR A 18 -13.00 -25.13 5.00
CA THR A 18 -13.51 -23.86 5.51
C THR A 18 -12.90 -22.63 4.81
N CYS A 19 -11.85 -22.83 4.01
CA CYS A 19 -11.16 -21.76 3.29
C CYS A 19 -11.91 -21.42 1.99
N ARG A 20 -12.54 -20.25 1.96
CA ARG A 20 -13.11 -19.70 0.72
C ARG A 20 -11.98 -19.48 -0.30
N LEU A 21 -12.22 -19.87 -1.56
CA LEU A 21 -11.34 -19.50 -2.68
C LEU A 21 -11.13 -17.98 -2.66
N LEU A 22 -9.88 -17.56 -2.49
CA LEU A 22 -9.50 -16.16 -2.43
C LEU A 22 -9.40 -15.61 -3.84
N ASP A 23 -10.30 -14.71 -4.19
CA ASP A 23 -10.18 -13.90 -5.40
C ASP A 23 -9.13 -12.80 -5.17
N LEU A 24 -7.91 -13.07 -5.63
CA LEU A 24 -6.78 -12.14 -5.52
C LEU A 24 -7.03 -10.84 -6.29
N GLU A 25 -7.78 -10.87 -7.39
CA GLU A 25 -8.10 -9.67 -8.16
C GLU A 25 -9.10 -8.79 -7.39
N ALA A 26 -10.12 -9.38 -6.77
CA ALA A 26 -11.03 -8.65 -5.90
C ALA A 26 -10.29 -8.06 -4.67
N ALA A 27 -9.38 -8.82 -4.05
CA ALA A 27 -8.56 -8.34 -2.94
C ALA A 27 -7.63 -7.18 -3.36
N ARG A 28 -7.00 -7.30 -4.53
CA ARG A 28 -6.14 -6.26 -5.11
C ARG A 28 -6.91 -4.97 -5.37
N ARG A 29 -8.10 -5.04 -5.96
CA ARG A 29 -8.97 -3.88 -6.20
C ARG A 29 -9.35 -3.17 -4.90
N LYS A 30 -9.76 -3.94 -3.88
CA LYS A 30 -10.04 -3.38 -2.53
C LYS A 30 -8.81 -2.70 -1.93
N ARG A 31 -7.63 -3.29 -2.11
CA ARG A 31 -6.38 -2.70 -1.62
C ARG A 31 -6.04 -1.39 -2.34
N ILE A 32 -6.25 -1.31 -3.66
CA ILE A 32 -6.04 -0.08 -4.44
C ILE A 32 -6.92 1.05 -3.91
N GLU A 33 -8.22 0.80 -3.70
CA GLU A 33 -9.14 1.81 -3.17
C GLU A 33 -8.81 2.22 -1.73
N ALA A 34 -8.41 1.26 -0.89
CA ALA A 34 -7.95 1.57 0.47
C ALA A 34 -6.69 2.45 0.46
N VAL A 35 -5.70 2.13 -0.38
CA VAL A 35 -4.47 2.93 -0.51
C VAL A 35 -4.76 4.31 -1.09
N ARG A 36 -5.68 4.43 -2.06
CA ARG A 36 -6.14 5.72 -2.60
C ARG A 36 -6.67 6.62 -1.49
N GLY A 37 -7.61 6.10 -0.68
CA GLY A 37 -8.16 6.82 0.47
C GLY A 37 -7.11 7.15 1.52
N GLN A 38 -6.18 6.22 1.79
CA GLN A 38 -5.09 6.43 2.74
C GLN A 38 -4.16 7.58 2.30
N ILE A 39 -3.74 7.63 1.04
CA ILE A 39 -2.88 8.70 0.53
C ILE A 39 -3.56 10.06 0.69
N LEU A 40 -4.81 10.18 0.23
CA LEU A 40 -5.60 11.42 0.32
C LEU A 40 -5.79 11.86 1.78
N SER A 41 -6.09 10.91 2.67
CA SER A 41 -6.29 11.19 4.10
C SER A 41 -5.00 11.65 4.78
N LYS A 42 -3.87 10.99 4.49
CA LYS A 42 -2.55 11.39 5.02
C LYS A 42 -2.16 12.80 4.56
N LEU A 43 -2.50 13.17 3.32
CA LEU A 43 -2.24 14.50 2.74
C LEU A 43 -3.32 15.54 3.07
N ARG A 44 -4.40 15.16 3.76
CA ARG A 44 -5.56 16.02 4.07
C ARG A 44 -6.21 16.63 2.81
N LEU A 45 -6.26 15.84 1.74
CA LEU A 45 -6.87 16.24 0.47
C LEU A 45 -8.23 15.56 0.30
N PRO A 46 -9.31 16.29 -0.01
CA PRO A 46 -10.62 15.69 -0.27
C PRO A 46 -10.68 14.95 -1.63
N ALA A 47 -9.82 15.34 -2.57
CA ALA A 47 -9.72 14.76 -3.90
C ALA A 47 -8.29 14.97 -4.46
N PRO A 48 -7.89 14.24 -5.52
CA PRO A 48 -6.62 14.49 -6.20
C PRO A 48 -6.53 15.94 -6.71
N PRO A 49 -5.38 16.62 -6.54
CA PRO A 49 -5.19 17.96 -7.08
C PRO A 49 -5.10 17.91 -8.61
N ALA A 50 -5.35 19.05 -9.26
CA ALA A 50 -5.17 19.19 -10.70
C ALA A 50 -3.69 18.94 -11.08
N GLU A 51 -3.47 18.29 -12.22
CA GLU A 51 -2.12 18.03 -12.70
C GLU A 51 -1.42 19.33 -13.11
N PRO A 52 -0.23 19.62 -12.58
CA PRO A 52 0.54 20.78 -13.01
C PRO A 52 1.10 20.58 -14.43
N PRO A 53 1.41 21.67 -15.16
CA PRO A 53 2.05 21.56 -16.46
C PRO A 53 3.40 20.85 -16.36
N PRO A 54 3.83 20.13 -17.41
CA PRO A 54 5.10 19.42 -17.42
C PRO A 54 6.25 20.41 -17.23
N ARG A 55 6.97 20.27 -16.12
CA ARG A 55 8.14 21.09 -15.77
C ARG A 55 9.25 20.22 -15.21
N PRO A 56 10.53 20.49 -15.51
CA PRO A 56 11.63 19.81 -14.84
C PRO A 56 11.57 20.07 -13.33
N LEU A 57 11.72 18.99 -12.54
CA LEU A 57 11.80 19.08 -11.09
C LEU A 57 13.11 19.79 -10.67
N PRO A 58 13.06 20.85 -9.85
CA PRO A 58 14.25 21.55 -9.35
C PRO A 58 15.24 20.60 -8.67
N GLU A 59 16.53 20.87 -8.81
CA GLU A 59 17.60 20.03 -8.25
C GLU A 59 17.51 19.94 -6.72
N GLU A 60 17.20 21.04 -6.05
CA GLU A 60 17.06 21.08 -4.58
C GLU A 60 15.96 20.13 -4.09
N VAL A 61 14.80 20.11 -4.77
CA VAL A 61 13.69 19.21 -4.45
C VAL A 61 14.11 17.75 -4.67
N ARG A 62 14.83 17.47 -5.76
CA ARG A 62 15.37 16.14 -6.04
C ARG A 62 16.37 15.70 -4.97
N ALA A 63 17.25 16.58 -4.53
CA ALA A 63 18.23 16.32 -3.48
C ALA A 63 17.56 16.04 -2.12
N LEU A 64 16.53 16.82 -1.76
CA LEU A 64 15.73 16.60 -0.56
C LEU A 64 15.00 15.25 -0.60
N TYR A 65 14.37 14.91 -1.72
CA TYR A 65 13.72 13.61 -1.89
C TYR A 65 14.73 12.45 -1.76
N ASN A 66 15.87 12.54 -2.44
CA ASN A 66 16.89 11.49 -2.43
C ASN A 66 17.48 11.26 -1.04
N SER A 67 17.82 12.33 -0.32
CA SER A 67 18.35 12.24 1.05
C SER A 67 17.32 11.65 2.02
N THR A 68 16.05 12.07 1.93
CA THR A 68 14.96 11.51 2.76
C THR A 68 14.77 10.02 2.46
N ARG A 69 14.75 9.63 1.19
CA ARG A 69 14.60 8.23 0.79
C ARG A 69 15.72 7.36 1.35
N GLU A 70 16.95 7.85 1.32
CA GLU A 70 18.11 7.14 1.86
C GLU A 70 18.03 7.01 3.39
N LEU A 71 17.68 8.09 4.09
CA LEU A 71 17.47 8.09 5.54
C LEU A 71 16.38 7.08 5.97
N LEU A 72 15.26 7.05 5.24
CA LEU A 72 14.17 6.10 5.52
C LEU A 72 14.58 4.65 5.25
N ARG A 73 15.39 4.40 4.22
CA ARG A 73 15.93 3.06 3.94
C ARG A 73 16.82 2.57 5.06
N GLN A 74 17.70 3.43 5.58
CA GLN A 74 18.58 3.10 6.71
C GLN A 74 17.78 2.79 7.97
N ARG A 75 16.68 3.51 8.21
CA ARG A 75 15.79 3.33 9.36
C ARG A 75 14.77 2.20 9.22
N ALA A 76 14.55 1.67 8.02
CA ALA A 76 13.51 0.67 7.76
C ALA A 76 13.62 -0.59 8.64
N ARG A 77 14.85 -0.97 9.02
CA ARG A 77 15.11 -2.13 9.88
C ARG A 77 14.81 -1.90 11.36
N LEU A 78 14.72 -0.64 11.78
CA LEU A 78 14.52 -0.21 13.17
C LEU A 78 13.17 0.49 13.35
N ARG A 79 12.30 0.47 12.34
CA ARG A 79 11.06 1.25 12.38
C ARG A 79 10.12 0.65 13.43
N PRO A 80 9.79 1.39 14.51
CA PRO A 80 8.74 0.97 15.42
C PRO A 80 7.39 0.89 14.66
N PRO A 81 6.39 0.16 15.19
CA PRO A 81 5.04 0.21 14.64
C PRO A 81 4.57 1.66 14.46
N GLU A 82 3.79 1.92 13.41
CA GLU A 82 3.26 3.27 13.14
C GLU A 82 2.48 3.76 14.37
N ASP A 83 2.93 4.86 14.95
CA ASP A 83 2.23 5.55 16.01
C ASP A 83 0.92 6.15 15.43
N PRO A 84 -0.25 5.86 16.01
CA PRO A 84 -1.51 6.47 15.61
C PRO A 84 -1.46 8.01 15.58
N GLU A 85 -0.64 8.63 16.43
CA GLU A 85 -0.47 10.08 16.48
C GLU A 85 0.27 10.64 15.25
N GLU A 86 1.07 9.82 14.55
CA GLU A 86 1.82 10.18 13.34
C GLU A 86 1.09 9.81 12.03
N TYR A 87 -0.24 9.69 12.08
CA TYR A 87 -1.01 9.28 10.91
C TYR A 87 -0.80 10.20 9.69
N TYR A 88 -0.81 11.52 9.89
CA TYR A 88 -0.73 12.51 8.81
C TYR A 88 0.69 12.68 8.27
N ALA A 89 0.78 13.02 6.98
CA ALA A 89 2.05 13.35 6.34
C ALA A 89 2.65 14.63 6.94
N LYS A 90 3.99 14.67 7.00
CA LYS A 90 4.77 15.83 7.46
C LYS A 90 5.41 16.52 6.24
N GLU A 91 5.39 17.85 6.23
CA GLU A 91 6.14 18.62 5.25
C GLU A 91 7.64 18.55 5.56
N LEU A 92 8.47 18.42 4.53
CA LEU A 92 9.91 18.27 4.68
C LEU A 92 10.61 19.57 4.26
N HIS A 93 11.42 20.10 5.15
CA HIS A 93 12.27 21.26 4.90
C HIS A 93 13.75 20.88 5.08
N ARG A 94 14.61 21.45 4.25
CA ARG A 94 16.06 21.35 4.40
C ARG A 94 16.59 22.70 4.85
N PHE A 95 17.28 22.72 5.99
CA PHE A 95 18.00 23.88 6.46
C PHE A 95 19.49 23.67 6.18
N PRO A 96 20.17 24.61 5.49
CA PRO A 96 21.63 24.57 5.42
C PRO A 96 22.17 24.73 6.85
N MET A 97 23.01 23.78 7.27
CA MET A 97 23.82 23.90 8.48
C MET A 97 25.10 24.67 8.21
#